data_AF-A0A530BD72-F1
#
_entry.id   AF-A0A530BD72-F1
#
_cell.length_a   1.000
_cell.length_b   1.000
_cell.length_c   1.000
_cell.angle_alpha   90.00
_cell.angle_beta   90.00
_cell.angle_gamma   90.00
#
_symmetry.space_group_name_H-M   'P 1'
#
loop_
_entity.id
_entity.type
_entity.pdbx_description
1 polymer ?
#
loop_
_entity_poly.entity_id
_entity_poly.type
_entity_poly.pdbx_seq_one_letter_code
_entity_poly.pdbx_strand_id
1 'polypeptide(L)'
;MGIADARAMHPSIDVVEADAEADRRLLEGLADWCDRYTPLVAIDGEDGLFLDVTGCTHLFGGERAMQDEILTRFFQQGFDVRAGLASTPGAAWAAARFHGDRIVAGGEEEALLSP
;
A
#
# COMPACT_ATOMS: atom_id res chain seq x y z
N MET A 1 18.83 11.29 8.93
CA MET A 1 18.76 12.27 10.02
C MET A 1 18.99 11.53 11.33
N GLY A 2 19.84 12.04 12.23
CA GLY A 2 20.10 11.37 13.52
C GLY A 2 19.05 11.69 14.59
N ILE A 3 18.98 10.90 15.66
CA ILE A 3 18.11 11.17 16.82
C ILE A 3 18.42 12.56 17.44
N ALA A 4 19.70 12.94 17.47
CA ALA A 4 20.12 14.26 17.97
C ALA A 4 19.51 15.41 17.15
N ASP A 5 19.51 15.28 15.81
CA ASP A 5 18.93 16.28 14.92
C ASP A 5 17.40 16.36 15.10
N ALA A 6 16.73 15.21 15.19
CA ALA A 6 15.28 15.14 15.40
C ALA A 6 14.87 15.80 16.73
N ARG A 7 15.63 15.56 17.82
CA ARG A 7 15.40 16.21 19.11
C ARG A 7 15.74 17.70 19.12
N ALA A 8 16.69 18.15 18.32
CA ALA A 8 16.95 19.58 18.17
C ALA A 8 15.76 20.31 17.53
N MET A 9 15.06 19.65 16.59
CA MET A 9 13.85 20.20 15.97
C MET A 9 12.60 20.03 16.85
N HIS A 10 12.46 18.90 17.53
CA HIS A 10 11.32 18.57 18.40
C HIS A 10 11.80 17.91 19.71
N PRO A 11 12.08 18.71 20.76
CA PRO A 11 12.73 18.23 21.98
C PRO A 11 12.01 17.11 22.72
N SER A 12 10.67 17.08 22.65
CA SER A 12 9.83 16.08 23.33
C SER A 12 9.38 14.95 22.39
N ILE A 13 10.12 14.68 21.30
CA ILE A 13 9.78 13.57 20.40
C ILE A 13 9.99 12.24 21.11
N ASP A 14 8.99 11.36 21.02
CA ASP A 14 9.09 10.01 21.52
C ASP A 14 10.05 9.19 20.66
N VAL A 15 10.90 8.40 21.33
CA VAL A 15 11.86 7.51 20.67
C VAL A 15 11.55 6.10 21.12
N VAL A 16 11.24 5.24 20.17
CA VAL A 16 10.95 3.82 20.37
C VAL A 16 11.93 3.04 19.51
N GLU A 17 12.47 1.95 20.05
CA GLU A 17 13.32 1.04 19.28
C GLU A 17 12.48 0.34 18.21
N ALA A 18 13.01 0.26 16.99
CA ALA A 18 12.36 -0.46 15.91
C ALA A 18 12.37 -1.97 16.20
N ASP A 19 11.25 -2.64 15.98
CA ASP A 19 11.11 -4.09 16.06
C ASP A 19 10.72 -4.63 14.68
N ALA A 20 11.73 -4.81 13.83
CA ALA A 20 11.55 -5.25 12.44
C ALA A 20 10.82 -6.61 12.33
N GLU A 21 10.94 -7.45 13.36
CA GLU A 21 10.26 -8.75 13.40
C GLU A 21 8.77 -8.57 13.75
N ALA A 22 8.43 -7.66 14.67
CA ALA A 22 7.03 -7.29 14.90
C ALA A 22 6.39 -6.64 13.66
N ASP A 23 7.11 -5.76 12.97
CA ASP A 23 6.65 -5.12 11.74
C ASP A 23 6.42 -6.15 10.62
N ARG A 24 7.33 -7.12 10.47
CA ARG A 24 7.17 -8.24 9.53
C ARG A 24 5.92 -9.07 9.83
N ARG A 25 5.72 -9.49 11.08
CA ARG A 25 4.53 -10.26 11.48
C ARG A 25 3.23 -9.49 11.26
N LEU A 26 3.25 -8.18 11.48
CA LEU A 26 2.10 -7.32 11.19
C LEU A 26 1.80 -7.35 9.68
N LEU A 27 2.82 -7.13 8.84
CA LEU A 27 2.66 -7.12 7.39
C LEU A 27 2.18 -8.47 6.84
N GLU A 28 2.66 -9.58 7.39
CA GLU A 28 2.17 -10.94 7.09
C GLU A 28 0.69 -11.09 7.46
N GLY A 29 0.29 -10.63 8.65
CA GLY A 29 -1.13 -10.65 9.05
C GLY A 29 -2.02 -9.79 8.16
N LEU A 30 -1.51 -8.66 7.65
CA LEU A 30 -2.22 -7.83 6.68
C LEU A 30 -2.32 -8.52 5.31
N ALA A 31 -1.28 -9.25 4.89
CA ALA A 31 -1.30 -10.05 3.67
C ALA A 31 -2.37 -11.15 3.75
N ASP A 32 -2.39 -11.92 4.84
CA ASP A 32 -3.39 -12.96 5.08
C ASP A 32 -4.81 -12.38 5.11
N TRP A 33 -4.99 -11.19 5.70
CA TRP A 33 -6.29 -10.51 5.72
C TRP A 33 -6.75 -10.07 4.31
N CYS A 34 -5.81 -9.77 3.42
CA CYS A 34 -6.08 -9.39 2.02
C CYS A 34 -6.54 -10.55 1.14
N ASP A 35 -6.43 -11.81 1.57
CA ASP A 35 -6.92 -13.00 0.84
C ASP A 35 -8.40 -12.90 0.44
N ARG A 36 -9.17 -12.07 1.16
CA ARG A 36 -10.58 -11.77 0.86
C ARG A 36 -10.80 -11.07 -0.48
N TYR A 37 -9.79 -10.39 -1.02
CA TYR A 37 -9.85 -9.64 -2.28
C TYR A 37 -9.30 -10.46 -3.44
N THR A 38 -8.26 -11.26 -3.18
CA THR A 38 -7.64 -12.14 -4.16
C THR A 38 -6.83 -13.22 -3.44
N PRO A 39 -6.75 -14.45 -3.97
CA PRO A 39 -5.82 -15.46 -3.45
C PRO A 39 -4.34 -15.20 -3.82
N LEU A 40 -4.07 -14.15 -4.61
CA LEU A 40 -2.73 -13.81 -5.10
C LEU A 40 -2.23 -12.54 -4.41
N VAL A 41 -1.76 -12.71 -3.17
CA VAL A 41 -1.16 -11.64 -2.35
C VAL A 41 0.33 -11.89 -2.21
N ALA A 42 1.13 -10.82 -2.28
CA ALA A 42 2.57 -10.88 -2.05
C ALA A 42 3.03 -9.69 -1.20
N ILE A 43 4.05 -9.91 -0.37
CA ILE A 43 4.69 -8.85 0.40
C ILE A 43 5.70 -8.11 -0.47
N ASP A 44 5.67 -6.78 -0.44
CA ASP A 44 6.62 -5.87 -1.10
C ASP A 44 7.46 -5.12 -0.05
N GLY A 45 8.69 -5.60 0.18
CA GLY A 45 9.63 -4.94 1.08
C GLY A 45 9.24 -5.01 2.57
N GLU A 46 9.31 -3.86 3.23
CA GLU A 46 9.05 -3.70 4.68
C GLU A 46 7.66 -3.09 4.97
N ASP A 47 7.01 -2.49 3.97
CA ASP A 47 5.81 -1.66 4.16
C ASP A 47 4.75 -1.78 3.05
N GLY A 48 4.88 -2.75 2.13
CA GLY A 48 4.03 -2.86 0.95
C GLY A 48 3.40 -4.24 0.77
N LEU A 49 2.28 -4.26 0.04
CA LEU A 49 1.61 -5.46 -0.44
C LEU A 49 1.29 -5.31 -1.93
N PHE A 50 1.46 -6.39 -2.70
CA PHE A 50 0.92 -6.54 -4.04
C PHE A 50 -0.26 -7.49 -4.03
N LEU A 51 -1.33 -7.07 -4.70
CA LEU A 51 -2.52 -7.89 -4.91
C LEU A 51 -2.74 -8.03 -6.42
N ASP A 52 -2.69 -9.25 -6.94
CA ASP A 52 -3.18 -9.52 -8.28
C ASP A 52 -4.69 -9.72 -8.23
N VAL A 53 -5.43 -8.66 -8.56
CA VAL A 53 -6.91 -8.64 -8.52
C VAL A 53 -7.55 -9.10 -9.83
N THR A 54 -6.79 -9.68 -10.76
CA THR A 54 -7.28 -10.15 -12.06
C THR A 54 -8.46 -11.08 -11.87
N GLY A 55 -9.60 -10.70 -12.46
CA GLY A 55 -10.83 -11.50 -12.38
C GLY A 55 -11.59 -11.38 -11.05
N CYS A 56 -11.09 -10.69 -10.04
CA CYS A 56 -11.76 -10.55 -8.74
C CYS A 56 -12.59 -9.26 -8.64
N THR A 57 -12.18 -8.19 -9.32
CA THR A 57 -12.75 -6.83 -9.18
C THR A 57 -14.27 -6.75 -9.38
N HIS A 58 -14.83 -7.59 -10.27
CA HIS A 58 -16.27 -7.63 -10.54
C HIS A 58 -17.12 -8.04 -9.31
N LEU A 59 -16.55 -8.81 -8.37
CA LEU A 59 -17.22 -9.20 -7.12
C LEU A 59 -17.47 -8.02 -6.18
N PHE A 60 -16.76 -6.91 -6.42
CA PHE A 60 -16.80 -5.69 -5.61
C PHE A 60 -17.44 -4.52 -6.35
N GLY A 61 -17.97 -4.73 -7.57
CA GLY A 61 -18.53 -3.65 -8.38
C GLY A 61 -17.50 -2.93 -9.27
N GLY A 62 -16.33 -3.53 -9.48
CA GLY A 62 -15.26 -3.02 -10.35
C GLY A 62 -14.04 -2.54 -9.57
N GLU A 63 -13.00 -2.15 -10.31
CA GLU A 63 -11.68 -1.76 -9.75
C GLU A 63 -11.77 -0.62 -8.73
N ARG A 64 -12.54 0.43 -9.05
CA ARG A 64 -12.72 1.57 -8.16
C ARG A 64 -13.38 1.19 -6.85
N ALA A 65 -14.49 0.45 -6.92
CA ALA A 65 -15.22 0.06 -5.74
C ALA A 65 -14.39 -0.90 -4.85
N MET A 66 -13.60 -1.79 -5.46
CA MET A 66 -12.65 -2.65 -4.74
C MET A 66 -11.56 -1.83 -4.04
N GLN A 67 -10.93 -0.88 -4.75
CA GLN A 67 -9.90 0.00 -4.18
C GLN A 67 -10.46 0.83 -3.02
N ASP A 68 -11.62 1.45 -3.20
CA ASP A 68 -12.27 2.27 -2.17
C ASP A 68 -12.62 1.44 -0.93
N GLU A 69 -13.08 0.19 -1.10
CA GLU A 69 -13.32 -0.72 0.01
C GLU A 69 -12.02 -1.06 0.75
N ILE A 70 -10.96 -1.44 0.02
CA ILE A 70 -9.65 -1.76 0.62
C ILE A 70 -9.17 -0.60 1.49
N LEU A 71 -9.12 0.61 0.93
CA LEU A 71 -8.68 1.82 1.64
C LEU A 71 -9.54 2.09 2.88
N THR A 72 -10.87 2.03 2.73
CA THR A 72 -11.81 2.24 3.85
C THR A 72 -11.59 1.24 4.98
N ARG A 73 -11.34 -0.03 4.65
CA ARG A 73 -11.17 -1.10 5.63
C ARG A 73 -9.82 -1.03 6.34
N PHE A 74 -8.75 -0.65 5.64
CA PHE A 74 -7.46 -0.38 6.29
C PHE A 74 -7.56 0.81 7.24
N PHE A 75 -8.23 1.88 6.82
CA PHE A 75 -8.48 3.04 7.68
C PHE A 75 -9.27 2.67 8.95
N GLN A 76 -10.32 1.84 8.81
CA GLN A 76 -11.10 1.33 9.96
C GLN A 76 -10.29 0.47 10.94
N GLN A 77 -9.22 -0.17 10.46
CA GLN A 77 -8.28 -0.94 11.30
C GLN A 77 -7.19 -0.07 11.94
N GLY A 78 -7.14 1.23 11.59
CA GLY A 78 -6.16 2.18 12.12
C GLY A 78 -4.91 2.35 11.27
N PHE A 79 -4.92 1.86 10.02
CA PHE A 79 -3.80 2.03 9.10
C PHE A 79 -4.05 3.18 8.12
N ASP A 80 -3.01 3.99 7.91
CA ASP A 80 -2.95 4.95 6.81
C ASP A 80 -2.18 4.28 5.66
N VAL A 81 -2.83 4.07 4.53
CA VAL A 81 -2.30 3.33 3.38
C VAL A 81 -2.60 4.07 2.08
N ARG A 82 -1.81 3.77 1.05
CA ARG A 82 -2.03 4.27 -0.32
C ARG A 82 -2.17 3.10 -1.28
N ALA A 83 -3.05 3.23 -2.28
CA ALA A 83 -3.30 2.16 -3.24
C ALA A 83 -3.11 2.62 -4.70
N GLY A 84 -2.28 1.89 -5.44
CA GLY A 84 -2.14 2.03 -6.89
C GLY A 84 -2.69 0.79 -7.59
N LEU A 85 -3.51 0.96 -8.62
CA LEU A 85 -4.00 -0.13 -9.46
C LEU A 85 -3.62 0.15 -10.91
N ALA A 86 -3.03 -0.82 -11.60
CA ALA A 86 -2.62 -0.70 -12.99
C ALA A 86 -2.50 -2.08 -13.65
N SER A 87 -2.38 -2.10 -14.97
CA SER A 87 -2.18 -3.33 -15.76
C SER A 87 -0.83 -4.01 -15.52
N THR A 88 0.12 -3.34 -14.84
CA THR A 88 1.45 -3.89 -14.54
C THR A 88 1.86 -3.60 -13.09
N PRO A 89 2.64 -4.50 -12.45
CA PRO A 89 3.10 -4.29 -11.08
C PRO A 89 3.91 -2.99 -10.91
N GLY A 90 4.77 -2.65 -11.88
CA GLY A 90 5.60 -1.44 -11.82
C GLY A 90 4.78 -0.15 -11.85
N ALA A 91 3.76 -0.08 -12.70
CA ALA A 91 2.86 1.07 -12.75
C ALA A 91 1.98 1.18 -11.50
N ALA A 92 1.49 0.06 -10.97
CA ALA A 92 0.73 0.02 -9.72
C ALA A 92 1.58 0.50 -8.53
N TRP A 93 2.82 0.02 -8.45
CA TRP A 93 3.80 0.44 -7.45
C TRP A 93 4.12 1.93 -7.51
N ALA A 94 4.37 2.45 -8.72
CA ALA A 94 4.66 3.87 -8.92
C ALA A 94 3.44 4.73 -8.58
N ALA A 95 2.24 4.31 -8.97
CA ALA A 95 1.00 4.98 -8.61
C ALA A 95 0.84 5.09 -7.08
N ALA A 96 0.96 3.97 -6.36
CA ALA A 96 0.80 3.93 -4.91
C ALA A 96 1.80 4.83 -4.17
N ARG A 97 3.07 4.84 -4.61
CA ARG A 97 4.16 5.56 -3.92
C ARG A 97 4.25 7.05 -4.28
N PHE A 98 3.97 7.42 -5.54
CA PHE A 98 4.24 8.77 -6.04
C PHE A 98 3.01 9.55 -6.50
N HIS A 99 1.89 8.88 -6.78
CA HIS A 99 0.71 9.52 -7.36
C HIS A 99 -0.58 9.34 -6.54
N GLY A 100 -0.49 8.72 -5.36
CA GLY A 100 -1.61 8.54 -4.43
C GLY A 100 -2.57 7.42 -4.85
N ASP A 101 -3.82 7.52 -4.38
CA ASP A 101 -4.86 6.51 -4.60
C ASP A 101 -5.38 6.54 -6.04
N ARG A 102 -4.58 5.98 -6.96
CA ARG A 102 -4.77 6.11 -8.41
C ARG A 102 -4.98 4.76 -9.08
N ILE A 103 -5.99 4.74 -9.96
CA ILE A 103 -6.19 3.68 -10.95
C ILE A 103 -5.65 4.19 -12.28
N VAL A 104 -4.74 3.44 -12.88
CA VAL A 104 -4.06 3.75 -14.14
C VAL A 104 -4.73 2.92 -15.22
N ALA A 105 -5.39 3.59 -16.16
CA ALA A 105 -6.02 2.89 -17.29
C ALA A 105 -4.95 2.32 -18.23
N GLY A 106 -5.28 1.23 -18.90
CA GLY A 106 -4.39 0.63 -19.90
C GLY A 106 -4.03 1.64 -21.00
N GLY A 107 -2.73 1.80 -21.26
CA GLY A 107 -2.18 2.78 -22.19
C GLY A 107 -1.76 4.10 -21.54
N GLU A 108 -2.06 4.34 -20.26
CA GLU A 108 -1.62 5.54 -19.52
C GLU A 108 -0.34 5.30 -18.70
N GLU A 109 0.20 4.08 -18.69
CA GLU A 109 1.34 3.71 -17.84
C GLU A 109 2.61 4.49 -18.21
N GLU A 110 2.88 4.74 -19.49
CA GLU A 110 4.06 5.50 -19.93
C GLU A 110 4.00 6.96 -19.43
N ALA A 111 2.82 7.59 -19.49
CA ALA A 111 2.62 8.95 -19.03
C ALA A 111 2.78 9.06 -17.49
N LEU A 112 2.34 8.03 -16.76
CA LEU A 112 2.53 7.95 -15.31
C LEU A 112 4.01 7.80 -14.94
N LEU A 113 4.76 6.97 -15.67
CA LEU A 113 6.17 6.66 -15.38
C LEU A 113 7.15 7.71 -15.91
N SER A 114 6.66 8.71 -16.63
CA SER A 114 7.48 9.81 -17.13
C SER A 114 7.95 10.72 -15.97
N PRO A 115 9.21 11.23 -16.00
CA PRO A 115 9.77 12.07 -14.94
C PRO A 115 9.05 13.41 -14.71
#